data_AF-A0A3L8NXJ3-F1
#
_entry.id   AF-A0A3L8NXJ3-F1
#
_cell.length_a   1.000
_cell.length_b   1.000
_cell.length_c   1.000
_cell.angle_alpha   90.00
_cell.angle_beta   90.00
_cell.angle_gamma   90.00
#
_symmetry.space_group_name_H-M   'P 1'
#
loop_
_entity.id
_entity.type
_entity.pdbx_description
1 polymer ?
#
loop_
_entity_poly.entity_id
_entity_poly.type
_entity_poly.pdbx_seq_one_letter_code
_entity_poly.pdbx_strand_id
1 'polypeptide(L)'
;MDARLELSALGAPLDLVVGGSRAQELHAALAERWELCLRGTGESDARTIEVSLGDEHADAVVEEVAVPRAAGADLDRLLVDVTHRVTHQAIAAGVGRLLMFHAAGVCDPHSGDTVVCVAPGGTGKTTLCRTLGRGRGYLSDETVGVADDGTVRPYPKPLSVRRDGSAVKDEVAPDRFGLRAAAVKPTVRAVLLLSREAAGARQPVVEKLDLFEAIVALAPETSSLARLSQPLHRLAALLEQTRLLARVRYDEAATLAPLVEDLIGPPRAEAS
;
A
#
# COMPACT_ATOMS: atom_id res chain seq x y z
N MET A 1 -18.41 -3.27 -25.21
CA MET A 1 -17.01 -3.65 -25.47
C MET A 1 -16.33 -3.49 -24.13
N ASP A 2 -15.94 -4.58 -23.49
CA ASP A 2 -15.40 -4.53 -22.12
C ASP A 2 -14.02 -3.89 -22.17
N ALA A 3 -13.85 -2.80 -21.43
CA ALA A 3 -12.59 -2.08 -21.35
C ALA A 3 -11.73 -2.72 -20.25
N ARG A 4 -10.43 -2.88 -20.49
CA ARG A 4 -9.51 -3.51 -19.55
C ARG A 4 -8.53 -2.49 -19.01
N LEU A 5 -8.39 -2.44 -17.69
CA LEU A 5 -7.36 -1.68 -17.01
C LEU A 5 -6.33 -2.64 -16.42
N GLU A 6 -5.09 -2.53 -16.88
CA GLU A 6 -3.99 -3.40 -16.46
C GLU A 6 -3.21 -2.75 -15.31
N LEU A 7 -3.12 -3.45 -14.17
CA LEU A 7 -2.49 -2.98 -12.94
C LEU A 7 -1.31 -3.88 -12.53
N SER A 8 -0.36 -3.30 -11.82
CA SER A 8 0.64 -4.02 -11.03
C SER A 8 0.51 -3.65 -9.55
N ALA A 9 0.39 -4.66 -8.70
CA ALA A 9 0.32 -4.51 -7.26
C ALA A 9 1.17 -5.57 -6.57
N LEU A 10 2.10 -5.14 -5.70
CA LEU A 10 3.07 -6.03 -5.05
C LEU A 10 3.86 -6.89 -6.07
N GLY A 11 4.06 -6.34 -7.27
CA GLY A 11 4.73 -7.03 -8.39
C GLY A 11 3.93 -8.16 -9.03
N ALA A 12 2.63 -8.29 -8.73
CA ALA A 12 1.73 -9.19 -9.42
C ALA A 12 0.90 -8.42 -10.46
N PRO A 13 0.69 -8.96 -11.68
CA PRO A 13 -0.22 -8.38 -12.65
C PRO A 13 -1.68 -8.67 -12.27
N LEU A 14 -2.52 -7.64 -12.31
CA LEU A 14 -3.98 -7.74 -12.13
C LEU A 14 -4.69 -6.97 -13.23
N ASP A 15 -5.82 -7.50 -13.68
CA ASP A 15 -6.61 -6.85 -14.72
C ASP A 15 -8.04 -6.61 -14.26
N LEU A 16 -8.46 -5.35 -14.36
CA LEU A 16 -9.85 -4.95 -14.13
C LEU A 16 -10.60 -5.00 -15.45
N VAL A 17 -11.54 -5.93 -15.57
CA VAL A 17 -12.47 -6.00 -16.72
C VAL A 17 -13.68 -5.15 -16.38
N VAL A 18 -13.80 -4.01 -17.06
CA VAL A 18 -14.79 -2.96 -16.77
C VAL A 18 -16.00 -3.13 -17.67
N GLY A 19 -17.16 -3.32 -17.05
CA GLY A 19 -18.47 -3.48 -17.69
C GLY A 19 -19.57 -2.62 -17.07
N GLY A 20 -20.82 -2.96 -17.41
CA GLY A 20 -22.03 -2.26 -16.95
C GLY A 20 -22.49 -1.12 -17.87
N SER A 21 -23.68 -0.58 -17.61
CA SER A 21 -24.27 0.49 -18.43
C SER A 21 -23.47 1.79 -18.38
N ARG A 22 -22.67 1.99 -17.32
CA ARG A 22 -21.81 3.16 -17.09
C ARG A 22 -20.31 2.81 -17.14
N ALA A 23 -19.93 1.81 -17.95
CA ALA A 23 -18.55 1.32 -18.06
C ALA A 23 -17.50 2.40 -18.39
N GLN A 24 -17.83 3.37 -19.26
CA GLN A 24 -16.89 4.43 -19.64
C GLN A 24 -16.56 5.37 -18.48
N GLU A 25 -17.55 5.73 -17.66
CA GLU A 25 -17.38 6.53 -16.45
C GLU A 25 -16.50 5.79 -15.43
N LEU A 26 -16.83 4.52 -15.18
CA LEU A 26 -16.08 3.66 -14.27
C LEU A 26 -14.62 3.51 -14.73
N HIS A 27 -14.39 3.25 -16.01
CA HIS A 27 -13.05 3.11 -16.56
C HIS A 27 -12.23 4.39 -16.39
N ALA A 28 -12.80 5.56 -16.69
CA ALA A 28 -12.11 6.84 -16.51
C ALA A 28 -11.76 7.09 -15.04
N ALA A 29 -12.69 6.83 -14.11
CA ALA A 29 -12.47 6.99 -12.68
C ALA A 29 -11.38 6.06 -12.14
N LEU A 30 -11.35 4.80 -12.60
CA LEU A 30 -10.32 3.83 -12.24
C LEU A 30 -8.95 4.22 -12.82
N ALA A 31 -8.88 4.61 -14.10
CA ALA A 31 -7.64 5.02 -14.74
C ALA A 31 -7.00 6.24 -14.05
N GLU A 32 -7.81 7.23 -13.64
CA GLU A 32 -7.33 8.38 -12.85
C GLU A 32 -6.78 7.93 -11.49
N ARG A 33 -7.53 7.13 -10.73
CA ARG A 33 -7.18 6.80 -9.35
C ARG A 33 -5.99 5.86 -9.25
N TRP A 34 -5.89 4.91 -10.18
CA TRP A 34 -4.89 3.87 -10.22
C TRP A 34 -3.67 4.23 -11.07
N GLU A 35 -3.47 5.50 -11.42
CA GLU A 35 -2.43 5.98 -12.33
C GLU A 35 -1.02 5.43 -12.01
N LEU A 36 -0.66 5.31 -10.72
CA LEU A 36 0.67 4.83 -10.29
C LEU A 36 0.80 3.29 -10.32
N CYS A 37 -0.32 2.58 -10.50
CA CYS A 37 -0.37 1.13 -10.61
C CYS A 37 -0.53 0.66 -12.06
N LEU A 38 -0.79 1.55 -13.03
CA LEU A 38 -0.97 1.16 -14.43
C LEU A 38 0.31 0.49 -14.96
N ARG A 39 0.14 -0.66 -15.62
CA ARG A 39 1.24 -1.35 -16.30
C ARG A 39 1.10 -1.28 -17.82
N GLY A 40 2.21 -1.44 -18.53
CA GLY A 40 2.19 -1.61 -19.98
C GLY A 40 1.54 -2.94 -20.40
N THR A 41 0.96 -2.97 -21.59
CA THR A 41 0.31 -4.15 -22.18
C THR A 41 1.31 -5.29 -22.37
N GLY A 42 1.00 -6.53 -21.94
CA GLY A 42 1.71 -7.72 -22.44
C GLY A 42 2.06 -8.87 -21.50
N GLU A 43 1.64 -8.90 -20.23
CA GLU A 43 1.90 -10.06 -19.35
C GLU A 43 0.74 -11.08 -19.40
N SER A 44 1.05 -12.37 -19.61
CA SER A 44 0.07 -13.39 -19.99
C SER A 44 -0.55 -14.20 -18.82
N ASP A 45 -0.50 -13.73 -17.58
CA ASP A 45 -1.01 -14.48 -16.41
C ASP A 45 -1.59 -13.55 -15.31
N ALA A 46 -2.23 -12.46 -15.75
CA ALA A 46 -2.83 -11.50 -14.85
C ALA A 46 -4.08 -12.06 -14.14
N ARG A 47 -4.20 -11.78 -12.85
CA ARG A 47 -5.42 -12.08 -12.09
C ARG A 47 -6.54 -11.14 -12.50
N THR A 48 -7.66 -11.68 -12.91
CA THR A 48 -8.81 -10.87 -13.35
C THR A 48 -9.72 -10.51 -12.18
N ILE A 49 -10.22 -9.28 -12.18
CA ILE A 49 -11.34 -8.82 -11.35
C ILE A 49 -12.36 -8.19 -12.29
N GLU A 50 -13.60 -8.65 -12.24
CA GLU A 50 -14.69 -8.04 -13.02
C GLU A 50 -15.32 -6.89 -12.21
N VAL A 51 -15.49 -5.74 -12.83
CA VAL A 51 -16.05 -4.55 -12.19
C VAL A 51 -17.15 -3.97 -13.06
N SER A 52 -18.34 -3.77 -12.49
CA SER A 52 -19.51 -3.29 -13.23
C SER A 52 -20.21 -2.12 -12.53
N LEU A 53 -20.42 -1.02 -13.24
CA LEU A 53 -21.22 0.11 -12.78
C LEU A 53 -22.51 0.19 -13.62
N GLY A 54 -23.65 0.16 -12.95
CA GLY A 54 -24.95 0.26 -13.62
C GLY A 54 -26.10 0.51 -12.66
N ASP A 55 -27.25 0.90 -13.20
CA ASP A 55 -28.41 1.35 -12.42
C ASP A 55 -29.25 0.20 -11.83
N GLU A 56 -29.01 -1.03 -12.31
CA GLU A 56 -29.65 -2.23 -11.80
C GLU A 56 -28.86 -2.78 -10.60
N HIS A 57 -29.56 -3.10 -9.51
CA HIS A 57 -28.97 -3.88 -8.42
C HIS A 57 -28.65 -5.26 -8.98
N ALA A 58 -27.37 -5.53 -9.22
CA ALA A 58 -26.92 -6.90 -9.37
C ALA A 58 -27.13 -7.58 -8.01
N ASP A 59 -28.28 -8.23 -7.83
CA ASP A 59 -28.48 -9.17 -6.73
C ASP A 59 -27.33 -10.17 -6.81
N ALA A 60 -26.44 -10.11 -5.82
CA ALA A 60 -25.30 -10.99 -5.72
C ALA A 60 -25.82 -12.40 -5.40
N VAL A 61 -26.04 -13.20 -6.43
CA VAL A 61 -26.13 -14.64 -6.28
C VAL A 61 -24.74 -15.11 -5.83
N VAL A 62 -24.64 -15.52 -4.57
CA VAL A 62 -23.42 -16.05 -3.97
C VAL A 62 -23.25 -17.50 -4.42
N GLU A 63 -22.95 -17.70 -5.70
CA GLU A 63 -22.25 -18.91 -6.13
C GLU A 63 -20.74 -18.72 -5.92
N GLU A 64 -19.98 -19.80 -5.73
CA GLU A 64 -18.51 -19.76 -5.73
C GLU A 64 -18.01 -19.25 -7.09
N VAL A 65 -17.96 -17.94 -7.27
CA VAL A 65 -17.45 -17.35 -8.51
C VAL A 65 -15.93 -17.49 -8.53
N ALA A 66 -15.40 -18.20 -9.53
CA ALA A 66 -13.97 -18.41 -9.75
C ALA A 66 -13.18 -17.10 -9.98
N VAL A 67 -13.88 -16.03 -10.40
CA VAL A 67 -13.33 -14.69 -10.66
C VAL A 67 -13.95 -13.69 -9.67
N PRO A 68 -13.16 -12.92 -8.91
CA PRO A 68 -13.68 -11.88 -8.03
C PRO A 68 -14.47 -10.81 -8.81
N ARG A 69 -15.64 -10.40 -8.29
CA ARG A 69 -16.53 -9.41 -8.91
C ARG A 69 -16.89 -8.27 -7.97
N ALA A 70 -16.84 -7.02 -8.44
CA ALA A 70 -17.42 -5.85 -7.79
C ALA A 70 -18.50 -5.24 -8.68
N ALA A 71 -19.69 -4.97 -8.13
CA ALA A 71 -20.75 -4.32 -8.87
C ALA A 71 -21.56 -3.39 -7.97
N GLY A 72 -22.10 -2.31 -8.54
CA GLY A 72 -22.97 -1.38 -7.83
C GLY A 72 -23.47 -0.24 -8.71
N ALA A 73 -24.39 0.56 -8.16
CA ALA A 73 -24.93 1.76 -8.81
C ALA A 73 -24.25 3.07 -8.35
N ASP A 74 -23.61 3.03 -7.17
CA ASP A 74 -22.89 4.15 -6.57
C ASP A 74 -21.39 4.01 -6.88
N LEU A 75 -20.85 4.97 -7.63
CA LEU A 75 -19.45 4.96 -8.07
C LEU A 75 -18.48 5.05 -6.89
N ASP A 76 -18.72 5.93 -5.91
CA ASP A 76 -17.81 6.14 -4.77
C ASP A 76 -17.70 4.84 -3.95
N ARG A 77 -18.83 4.19 -3.67
CA ARG A 77 -18.85 2.91 -2.96
C ARG A 77 -18.18 1.80 -3.76
N LEU A 78 -18.42 1.75 -5.07
CA LEU A 78 -17.82 0.75 -5.95
C LEU A 78 -16.29 0.89 -5.99
N LEU A 79 -15.76 2.12 -6.05
CA LEU A 79 -14.32 2.37 -6.05
C LEU A 79 -13.64 1.88 -4.77
N VAL A 80 -14.29 2.05 -3.62
CA VAL A 80 -13.80 1.50 -2.34
C VAL A 80 -13.78 -0.04 -2.37
N ASP A 81 -14.85 -0.69 -2.87
CA ASP A 81 -14.89 -2.16 -3.00
C ASP A 81 -13.81 -2.69 -3.96
N VAL A 82 -13.61 -2.02 -5.10
CA VAL A 82 -12.53 -2.34 -6.05
C VAL A 82 -11.17 -2.29 -5.35
N THR A 83 -10.91 -1.25 -4.57
CA THR A 83 -9.65 -1.12 -3.81
C THR A 83 -9.44 -2.27 -2.84
N HIS A 84 -10.47 -2.64 -2.09
CA HIS A 84 -10.42 -3.81 -1.20
C HIS A 84 -10.11 -5.12 -1.96
N ARG A 85 -10.76 -5.34 -3.11
CA ARG A 85 -10.55 -6.56 -3.92
C ARG A 85 -9.19 -6.61 -4.57
N VAL A 86 -8.69 -5.49 -5.10
CA VAL A 86 -7.32 -5.40 -5.65
C VAL A 86 -6.31 -5.68 -4.56
N THR A 87 -6.42 -5.07 -3.38
CA THR A 87 -5.54 -5.35 -2.24
C THR A 87 -5.57 -6.84 -1.89
N HIS A 88 -6.76 -7.43 -1.78
CA HIS A 88 -6.90 -8.85 -1.46
C HIS A 88 -6.23 -9.76 -2.51
N GLN A 89 -6.44 -9.49 -3.80
CA GLN A 89 -5.82 -10.28 -4.87
C GLN A 89 -4.29 -10.10 -4.92
N ALA A 90 -3.78 -8.89 -4.66
CA ALA A 90 -2.35 -8.62 -4.57
C ALA A 90 -1.71 -9.38 -3.40
N ILE A 91 -2.33 -9.36 -2.22
CA ILE A 91 -1.87 -10.13 -1.05
C ILE A 91 -1.91 -11.64 -1.36
N ALA A 92 -3.02 -12.12 -1.93
CA ALA A 92 -3.17 -13.54 -2.30
C ALA A 92 -2.07 -13.99 -3.27
N ALA A 93 -1.70 -13.14 -4.24
CA ALA A 93 -0.58 -13.41 -5.13
C ALA A 93 0.77 -13.46 -4.37
N GLY A 94 0.96 -12.63 -3.34
CA GLY A 94 2.19 -12.55 -2.54
C GLY A 94 2.35 -13.67 -1.49
N VAL A 95 1.30 -14.41 -1.17
CA VAL A 95 1.35 -15.51 -0.18
C VAL A 95 2.44 -16.53 -0.52
N GLY A 96 3.25 -16.89 0.47
CA GLY A 96 4.35 -17.84 0.29
C GLY A 96 5.59 -17.25 -0.41
N ARG A 97 5.53 -15.99 -0.88
CA ARG A 97 6.62 -15.35 -1.64
C ARG A 97 7.15 -14.08 -0.99
N LEU A 98 6.28 -13.25 -0.41
CA LEU A 98 6.63 -11.93 0.14
C LEU A 98 6.38 -11.88 1.65
N LEU A 99 7.27 -11.20 2.38
CA LEU A 99 6.95 -10.67 3.71
C LEU A 99 6.04 -9.45 3.50
N MET A 100 4.78 -9.54 3.91
CA MET A 100 3.78 -8.50 3.64
C MET A 100 3.37 -7.81 4.95
N PHE A 101 3.99 -6.68 5.24
CA PHE A 101 3.70 -5.90 6.44
C PHE A 101 2.49 -5.00 6.23
N HIS A 102 1.64 -4.90 7.25
CA HIS A 102 0.60 -3.88 7.35
C HIS A 102 1.25 -2.53 7.68
N ALA A 103 1.66 -1.82 6.64
CA ALA A 103 2.64 -0.74 6.76
C ALA A 103 2.42 0.35 5.71
N ALA A 104 2.91 1.54 6.05
CA ALA A 104 3.20 2.59 5.08
C ALA A 104 4.65 2.47 4.60
N GLY A 105 4.91 2.81 3.34
CA GLY A 105 6.24 2.77 2.75
C GLY A 105 6.54 3.98 1.87
N VAL A 106 7.70 4.60 2.11
CA VAL A 106 8.28 5.63 1.24
C VAL A 106 9.77 5.36 1.04
N CYS A 107 10.31 5.71 -0.12
CA CYS A 107 11.73 5.55 -0.44
C CYS A 107 12.39 6.82 -0.95
N ASP A 108 13.71 6.88 -0.83
CA ASP A 108 14.50 7.85 -1.57
C ASP A 108 14.36 7.60 -3.08
N PRO A 109 14.10 8.62 -3.90
CA PRO A 109 13.90 8.44 -5.33
C PRO A 109 15.19 8.15 -6.11
N HIS A 110 16.39 8.28 -5.51
CA HIS A 110 17.67 8.02 -6.18
C HIS A 110 18.31 6.70 -5.72
N SER A 111 18.40 6.46 -4.42
CA SER A 111 19.00 5.24 -3.87
C SER A 111 18.02 4.08 -3.78
N GLY A 112 16.73 4.35 -3.63
CA GLY A 112 15.71 3.33 -3.35
C GLY A 112 15.65 2.93 -1.87
N ASP A 113 16.47 3.53 -1.01
CA ASP A 113 16.44 3.24 0.43
C ASP A 113 15.04 3.54 1.00
N THR A 114 14.45 2.52 1.62
CA THR A 114 13.04 2.54 2.03
C THR A 114 12.88 2.49 3.54
N VAL A 115 11.99 3.34 4.06
CA VAL A 115 11.47 3.18 5.43
C VAL A 115 10.12 2.46 5.38
N VAL A 116 10.01 1.35 6.10
CA VAL A 116 8.77 0.60 6.29
C VAL A 116 8.19 0.95 7.66
N CYS A 117 7.10 1.69 7.67
CA CYS A 117 6.39 2.15 8.87
C CYS A 117 5.22 1.21 9.19
N VAL A 118 5.47 0.23 10.04
CA VAL A 118 4.49 -0.76 10.47
C VAL A 118 3.61 -0.16 11.56
N ALA A 119 2.30 -0.26 11.38
CA ALA A 119 1.34 0.25 12.36
C ALA A 119 0.01 -0.50 12.23
N PRO A 120 -0.70 -0.77 13.34
CA PRO A 120 -2.02 -1.40 13.30
C PRO A 120 -3.02 -0.67 12.39
N GLY A 121 -4.12 -1.34 12.03
CA GLY A 121 -5.20 -0.73 11.23
C GLY A 121 -5.74 0.56 11.86
N GLY A 122 -6.03 1.58 11.03
CA GLY A 122 -6.66 2.83 11.50
C GLY A 122 -5.75 3.82 12.24
N THR A 123 -4.44 3.61 12.26
CA THR A 123 -3.46 4.42 13.03
C THR A 123 -2.83 5.60 12.27
N GLY A 124 -3.31 5.91 11.06
CA GLY A 124 -2.87 7.09 10.30
C GLY A 124 -1.78 6.86 9.26
N LYS A 125 -1.61 5.62 8.75
CA LYS A 125 -0.70 5.30 7.63
C LYS A 125 -0.93 6.17 6.38
N THR A 126 -2.19 6.34 5.98
CA THR A 126 -2.58 7.24 4.88
C THR A 126 -2.13 8.67 5.15
N THR A 127 -2.31 9.18 6.39
CA THR A 127 -1.80 10.50 6.80
C THR A 127 -0.28 10.55 6.72
N LEU A 128 0.42 9.51 7.19
CA LEU A 128 1.87 9.43 7.13
C LEU A 128 2.40 9.52 5.70
N CYS A 129 1.84 8.75 4.77
CA CYS A 129 2.23 8.80 3.37
C CYS A 129 1.98 10.18 2.75
N ARG A 130 0.84 10.81 3.05
CA ARG A 130 0.53 12.17 2.57
C ARG A 130 1.52 13.21 3.11
N THR A 131 1.92 13.09 4.37
CA THR A 131 2.83 14.04 5.02
C THR A 131 4.29 13.84 4.61
N LEU A 132 4.75 12.59 4.50
CA LEU A 132 6.17 12.25 4.33
C LEU A 132 6.54 11.83 2.89
N GLY A 133 5.55 11.58 2.04
CA GLY A 133 5.77 11.04 0.69
C GLY A 133 6.07 12.07 -0.39
N ARG A 134 5.81 13.36 -0.16
CA ARG A 134 6.14 14.41 -1.13
C ARG A 134 7.65 14.49 -1.35
N GLY A 135 8.08 14.52 -2.60
CA GLY A 135 9.50 14.49 -2.97
C GLY A 135 10.18 13.14 -2.75
N ARG A 136 9.40 12.07 -2.52
CA ARG A 136 9.86 10.69 -2.31
C ARG A 136 9.11 9.73 -3.24
N GLY A 137 9.60 8.50 -3.35
CA GLY A 137 8.85 7.41 -3.97
C GLY A 137 7.79 6.89 -3.00
N TYR A 138 6.52 7.01 -3.36
CA TYR A 138 5.40 6.40 -2.65
C TYR A 138 5.29 4.92 -3.00
N LEU A 139 5.25 4.06 -1.97
CA LEU A 139 5.22 2.60 -2.15
C LEU A 139 3.88 2.00 -1.79
N SER A 140 3.30 2.35 -0.63
CA SER A 140 1.95 1.96 -0.21
C SER A 140 1.59 2.68 1.10
N ASP A 141 0.30 2.83 1.40
CA ASP A 141 -0.22 3.23 2.71
C ASP A 141 -0.91 2.10 3.48
N GLU A 142 -0.92 0.87 2.92
CA GLU A 142 -1.62 -0.27 3.49
C GLU A 142 -0.72 -1.52 3.60
N THR A 143 -0.15 -1.98 2.49
CA THR A 143 0.64 -3.23 2.47
C THR A 143 1.98 -3.01 1.80
N VAL A 144 3.06 -3.28 2.53
CA VAL A 144 4.42 -3.29 1.99
C VAL A 144 4.90 -4.73 1.87
N GLY A 145 5.03 -5.21 0.63
CA GLY A 145 5.57 -6.53 0.32
C GLY A 145 7.07 -6.49 0.09
N VAL A 146 7.82 -7.34 0.79
CA VAL A 146 9.29 -7.44 0.71
C VAL A 146 9.69 -8.83 0.23
N ALA A 147 10.48 -8.89 -0.82
CA ALA A 147 11.07 -10.11 -1.35
C ALA A 147 12.27 -10.57 -0.51
N ASP A 148 12.72 -11.80 -0.74
CA ASP A 148 13.83 -12.45 -0.02
C ASP A 148 15.13 -11.64 -0.03
N ASP A 149 15.38 -10.89 -1.10
CA ASP A 149 16.57 -10.07 -1.30
C ASP A 149 16.45 -8.66 -0.68
N GLY A 150 15.40 -8.41 0.11
CA GLY A 150 15.13 -7.11 0.72
C GLY A 150 14.48 -6.08 -0.23
N THR A 151 14.20 -6.45 -1.48
CA THR A 151 13.49 -5.60 -2.43
C THR A 151 12.05 -5.39 -2.00
N VAL A 152 11.60 -4.14 -1.99
CA VAL A 152 10.19 -3.80 -1.81
C VAL A 152 9.47 -3.89 -3.16
N ARG A 153 8.32 -4.56 -3.18
CA ARG A 153 7.42 -4.58 -4.34
C ARG A 153 6.40 -3.46 -4.18
N PRO A 154 6.43 -2.40 -5.02
CA PRO A 154 5.52 -1.28 -4.89
C PRO A 154 4.05 -1.71 -5.01
N TYR A 155 3.19 -1.04 -4.26
CA TYR A 155 1.74 -1.08 -4.39
C TYR A 155 1.14 0.32 -4.11
N PRO A 156 1.41 1.31 -5.00
CA PRO A 156 1.04 2.70 -4.79
C PRO A 156 -0.43 2.95 -5.11
N LYS A 157 -1.31 2.21 -4.43
CA LYS A 157 -2.76 2.26 -4.62
C LYS A 157 -3.34 3.66 -4.32
N PRO A 158 -4.58 3.95 -4.77
CA PRO A 158 -5.31 5.13 -4.35
C PRO A 158 -5.39 5.23 -2.82
N LEU A 159 -5.47 6.45 -2.30
CA LEU A 159 -5.55 6.73 -0.88
C LEU A 159 -7.02 6.79 -0.48
N SER A 160 -7.44 5.89 0.40
CA SER A 160 -8.79 5.86 0.95
C SER A 160 -8.94 6.91 2.05
N VAL A 161 -9.41 8.11 1.70
CA VAL A 161 -9.53 9.25 2.61
C VAL A 161 -10.97 9.37 3.12
N ARG A 162 -11.16 9.54 4.43
CA ARG A 162 -12.49 9.78 5.00
C ARG A 162 -12.97 11.18 4.59
N ARG A 163 -14.20 11.27 4.11
CA ARG A 163 -14.86 12.55 3.83
C ARG A 163 -15.24 13.22 5.15
N ASP A 164 -15.04 14.53 5.25
CA ASP A 164 -15.34 15.28 6.47
C ASP A 164 -16.80 15.09 6.89
N GLY A 165 -17.01 14.72 8.15
CA GLY A 165 -18.34 14.48 8.73
C GLY A 165 -19.06 13.24 8.20
N SER A 166 -18.41 12.36 7.43
CA SER A 166 -19.02 11.14 6.86
C SER A 166 -18.23 9.88 7.18
N ALA A 167 -18.94 8.75 7.27
CA ALA A 167 -18.32 7.42 7.33
C ALA A 167 -17.84 6.94 5.95
N VAL A 168 -18.25 7.62 4.88
CA VAL A 168 -17.86 7.30 3.49
C VAL A 168 -16.40 7.69 3.26
N LYS A 169 -15.66 6.79 2.63
CA LYS A 169 -14.30 7.05 2.14
C LYS A 169 -14.34 7.38 0.66
N ASP A 170 -13.49 8.30 0.26
CA ASP A 170 -13.19 8.60 -1.13
C ASP A 170 -11.87 7.93 -1.49
N GLU A 171 -11.82 7.24 -2.62
CA GLU A 171 -10.56 6.78 -3.21
C GLU A 171 -9.97 7.92 -4.02
N VAL A 172 -8.82 8.43 -3.58
CA VAL A 172 -8.19 9.62 -4.18
C VAL A 172 -6.88 9.22 -4.86
N ALA A 173 -6.67 9.71 -6.08
CA ALA A 173 -5.44 9.49 -6.83
C ALA A 173 -4.21 10.01 -6.04
N PRO A 174 -3.07 9.28 -6.03
CA PRO A 174 -1.88 9.70 -5.29
C PRO A 174 -1.31 11.07 -5.72
N ASP A 175 -1.37 11.43 -7.00
CA ASP A 175 -0.92 12.73 -7.51
C ASP A 175 -1.59 13.95 -6.86
N ARG A 176 -2.86 13.82 -6.45
CA ARG A 176 -3.60 14.88 -5.74
C ARG A 176 -2.92 15.29 -4.44
N PHE A 177 -2.09 14.41 -3.87
CA PHE A 177 -1.28 14.69 -2.69
C PHE A 177 0.21 14.97 -3.01
N GLY A 178 0.57 15.06 -4.29
CA GLY A 178 1.96 15.21 -4.73
C GLY A 178 2.79 13.94 -4.57
N LEU A 179 2.14 12.77 -4.50
CA LEU A 179 2.83 11.48 -4.42
C LEU A 179 3.22 11.01 -5.83
N ARG A 180 4.34 10.31 -5.91
CA ARG A 180 4.91 9.79 -7.16
C ARG A 180 5.37 8.36 -6.97
N ALA A 181 5.32 7.55 -8.02
CA ALA A 181 5.85 6.20 -7.99
C ALA A 181 7.37 6.20 -7.72
N ALA A 182 7.88 5.12 -7.16
CA ALA A 182 9.32 4.92 -7.03
C ALA A 182 9.99 4.81 -8.41
N ALA A 183 10.95 5.69 -8.69
CA ALA A 183 11.67 5.73 -9.96
C ALA A 183 12.82 4.71 -10.05
N VAL A 184 13.26 4.20 -8.90
CA VAL A 184 14.35 3.23 -8.75
C VAL A 184 13.87 2.04 -7.93
N LYS A 185 14.57 0.91 -8.01
CA LYS A 185 14.24 -0.32 -7.29
C LYS A 185 14.34 -0.06 -5.77
N PRO A 186 13.22 -0.11 -5.02
CA PRO A 186 13.25 0.19 -3.58
C PRO A 186 13.73 -1.01 -2.77
N THR A 187 14.56 -0.77 -1.76
CA THR A 187 15.11 -1.79 -0.84
C THR A 187 14.95 -1.33 0.61
N VAL A 188 14.61 -2.26 1.50
CA VAL A 188 14.38 -1.94 2.91
C VAL A 188 15.65 -1.42 3.56
N ARG A 189 15.57 -0.20 4.13
CA ARG A 189 16.64 0.45 4.89
C ARG A 189 16.34 0.48 6.38
N ALA A 190 15.07 0.66 6.76
CA ALA A 190 14.63 0.69 8.14
C ALA A 190 13.21 0.15 8.30
N VAL A 191 12.93 -0.46 9.45
CA VAL A 191 11.60 -0.90 9.86
C VAL A 191 11.25 -0.23 11.18
N LEU A 192 10.17 0.55 11.17
CA LEU A 192 9.70 1.34 12.31
C LEU A 192 8.32 0.82 12.75
N LEU A 193 8.19 0.40 14.00
CA LEU A 193 6.90 0.11 14.61
C LEU A 193 6.35 1.39 15.21
N LEU A 194 5.31 1.92 14.60
CA LEU A 194 4.74 3.20 14.98
C LEU A 194 3.65 3.03 16.03
N SER A 195 3.72 3.84 17.07
CA SER A 195 2.69 3.95 18.10
C SER A 195 2.32 5.42 18.26
N ARG A 196 1.11 5.78 17.85
CA ARG A 196 0.62 7.16 17.98
C ARG A 196 0.19 7.41 19.43
N GLU A 197 0.73 8.44 20.06
CA GLU A 197 0.34 8.89 21.41
C GLU A 197 -0.66 10.05 21.33
N ALA A 198 -1.46 10.24 22.38
CA ALA A 198 -2.32 11.41 22.51
C ALA A 198 -1.47 12.69 22.71
N ALA A 199 -2.00 13.83 22.25
CA ALA A 199 -1.29 15.09 22.18
C ALA A 199 -0.47 15.41 23.45
N GLY A 200 0.84 15.61 23.29
CA GLY A 200 1.73 15.91 24.42
C GLY A 200 3.23 15.77 24.17
N ALA A 201 3.65 14.91 23.23
CA ALA A 201 5.06 14.75 22.88
C ALA A 201 5.44 15.64 21.68
N ARG A 202 6.35 16.61 21.88
CA ARG A 202 6.83 17.49 20.80
C ARG A 202 7.76 16.81 19.80
N GLN A 203 8.43 15.74 20.22
CA GLN A 203 9.37 14.98 19.38
C GLN A 203 9.10 13.48 19.51
N PRO A 204 9.31 12.72 18.42
CA PRO A 204 9.14 11.28 18.47
C PRO A 204 10.19 10.65 19.39
N VAL A 205 9.77 9.67 20.20
CA VAL A 205 10.68 8.86 21.02
C VAL A 205 11.02 7.60 20.23
N VAL A 206 12.31 7.42 19.95
CA VAL A 206 12.84 6.28 19.20
C VAL A 206 13.50 5.29 20.15
N GLU A 207 12.94 4.11 20.26
CA GLU A 207 13.46 3.00 21.07
C GLU A 207 13.91 1.89 20.12
N LYS A 208 15.21 1.57 20.12
CA LYS A 208 15.71 0.44 19.34
C LYS A 208 15.15 -0.86 19.90
N LEU A 209 14.69 -1.74 19.01
CA LEU A 209 14.23 -3.06 19.39
C LEU A 209 15.34 -4.07 19.18
N ASP A 210 15.43 -5.04 20.08
CA ASP A 210 16.16 -6.25 19.76
C ASP A 210 15.40 -7.10 18.73
N LEU A 211 16.08 -8.08 18.16
CA LEU A 211 15.54 -8.93 17.11
C LEU A 211 14.30 -9.73 17.58
N PHE A 212 14.32 -10.23 18.81
CA PHE A 212 13.25 -11.05 19.34
C PHE A 212 11.98 -10.21 19.59
N GLU A 213 12.13 -9.07 20.25
CA GLU A 213 11.06 -8.10 20.48
C GLU A 213 10.42 -7.65 19.16
N ALA A 214 11.26 -7.37 18.15
CA ALA A 214 10.78 -6.99 16.84
C ALA A 214 9.99 -8.11 16.16
N ILE A 215 10.47 -9.36 16.19
CA ILE A 215 9.75 -10.50 15.62
C ILE A 215 8.39 -10.67 16.30
N VAL A 216 8.34 -10.61 17.63
CA VAL A 216 7.09 -10.73 18.41
C VAL A 216 6.10 -9.63 18.06
N ALA A 217 6.59 -8.40 17.89
CA ALA A 217 5.73 -7.25 17.61
C ALA A 217 5.31 -7.13 16.13
N LEU A 218 6.14 -7.60 15.19
CA LEU A 218 5.86 -7.53 13.75
C LEU A 218 5.05 -8.70 13.22
N ALA A 219 5.17 -9.89 13.82
CA ALA A 219 4.48 -11.08 13.36
C ALA A 219 2.95 -10.90 13.24
N PRO A 220 2.23 -10.27 14.21
CA PRO A 220 0.80 -10.00 14.09
C PRO A 220 0.45 -9.03 12.96
N GLU A 221 1.36 -8.11 12.62
CA GLU A 221 1.20 -7.12 11.55
C GLU A 221 1.77 -7.62 10.21
N THR A 222 2.03 -8.92 10.08
CA THR A 222 2.55 -9.54 8.86
C THR A 222 1.53 -10.52 8.28
N SER A 223 0.98 -10.17 7.12
CA SER A 223 -0.03 -10.96 6.42
C SER A 223 0.52 -12.31 5.96
N SER A 224 -0.20 -13.39 6.30
CA SER A 224 0.13 -14.76 5.89
C SER A 224 1.56 -15.21 6.24
N LEU A 225 2.17 -14.68 7.31
CA LEU A 225 3.54 -15.01 7.71
C LEU A 225 3.77 -16.52 7.78
N ALA A 226 2.87 -17.27 8.42
CA ALA A 226 2.99 -18.73 8.57
C ALA A 226 2.94 -19.54 7.25
N ARG A 227 2.59 -18.90 6.12
CA ARG A 227 2.59 -19.53 4.79
C ARG A 227 3.94 -19.41 4.07
N LEU A 228 4.90 -18.65 4.61
CA LEU A 228 6.26 -18.58 4.07
C LEU A 228 7.07 -19.83 4.43
N SER A 229 8.07 -20.15 3.62
CA SER A 229 9.12 -21.09 4.02
C SER A 229 9.97 -20.44 5.12
N GLN A 230 10.19 -21.16 6.23
CA GLN A 230 10.99 -20.69 7.37
C GLN A 230 10.63 -19.25 7.83
N PRO A 231 9.37 -18.99 8.22
CA PRO A 231 8.82 -17.64 8.29
C PRO A 231 9.55 -16.71 9.27
N LEU A 232 9.96 -17.22 10.43
CA LEU A 232 10.70 -16.44 11.41
C LEU A 232 12.15 -16.18 10.98
N HIS A 233 12.78 -17.11 10.24
CA HIS A 233 14.12 -16.92 9.70
C HIS A 233 14.12 -15.87 8.59
N ARG A 234 13.09 -15.90 7.73
CA ARG A 234 12.86 -14.87 6.69
C ARG A 234 12.72 -13.48 7.30
N LEU A 235 11.87 -13.36 8.32
CA LEU A 235 11.69 -12.10 9.03
C LEU A 235 12.99 -11.66 9.71
N ALA A 236 13.69 -12.56 10.42
CA ALA A 236 14.95 -12.25 11.08
C ALA A 236 16.02 -11.76 10.10
N ALA A 237 16.23 -12.48 8.99
CA ALA A 237 17.22 -12.14 7.97
C ALA A 237 16.99 -10.75 7.36
N LEU A 238 15.72 -10.36 7.14
CA LEU A 238 15.39 -9.01 6.70
C LEU A 238 15.76 -7.97 7.77
N LEU A 239 15.36 -8.21 9.02
CA LEU A 239 15.53 -7.26 10.13
C LEU A 239 17.01 -7.02 10.46
N GLU A 240 17.85 -8.05 10.40
CA GLU A 240 19.29 -7.97 10.62
C GLU A 240 20.03 -7.12 9.57
N GLN A 241 19.45 -6.95 8.38
CA GLN A 241 20.00 -6.12 7.31
C GLN A 241 19.59 -4.65 7.39
N THR A 242 18.65 -4.32 8.29
CA THR A 242 18.17 -2.94 8.44
C THR A 242 19.19 -2.06 9.17
N ARG A 243 19.27 -0.79 8.78
CA ARG A 243 20.05 0.23 9.50
C ARG A 243 19.42 0.56 10.85
N LEU A 244 18.09 0.52 10.91
CA LEU A 244 17.33 0.79 12.13
C LEU A 244 16.09 -0.09 12.20
N LEU A 245 15.98 -0.74 13.35
CA LEU A 245 14.80 -1.44 13.82
C LEU A 245 14.38 -0.82 15.14
N ALA A 246 13.23 -0.14 15.15
CA ALA A 246 12.83 0.65 16.31
C ALA A 246 11.31 0.72 16.48
N ARG A 247 10.89 0.86 17.74
CA ARG A 247 9.58 1.39 18.11
C ARG A 247 9.66 2.90 18.15
N VAL A 248 8.73 3.57 17.49
CA VAL A 248 8.66 5.03 17.43
C VAL A 248 7.32 5.49 17.97
N ARG A 249 7.37 6.19 19.10
CA ARG A 249 6.20 6.85 19.70
C ARG A 249 6.14 8.28 19.21
N TYR A 250 5.00 8.70 18.66
CA TYR A 250 4.86 10.00 17.99
C TYR A 250 3.45 10.56 18.13
N ASP A 251 3.29 11.87 18.00
CA ASP A 251 1.99 12.55 18.05
C ASP A 251 1.49 12.86 16.63
N GLU A 252 2.27 13.65 15.90
CA GLU A 252 1.96 14.11 14.53
C GLU A 252 2.93 13.53 13.50
N ALA A 253 2.41 13.12 12.33
CA ALA A 253 3.21 12.49 11.28
C ALA A 253 4.39 13.37 10.81
N ALA A 254 4.20 14.70 10.81
CA ALA A 254 5.24 15.66 10.42
C ALA A 254 6.47 15.61 11.34
N THR A 255 6.30 15.20 12.60
CA THR A 255 7.41 15.09 13.57
C THR A 255 8.38 13.96 13.24
N LEU A 256 7.98 13.01 12.39
CA LEU A 256 8.82 11.91 11.92
C LEU A 256 9.76 12.33 10.78
N ALA A 257 9.57 13.51 10.16
CA ALA A 257 10.34 13.91 8.98
C ALA A 257 11.87 13.92 9.20
N PRO A 258 12.41 14.46 10.32
CA PRO A 258 13.86 14.43 10.55
C PRO A 258 14.43 13.01 10.68
N LEU A 259 13.66 12.09 11.29
CA LEU A 259 14.07 10.68 11.42
C LEU A 259 14.09 10.00 10.04
N VAL A 260 13.06 10.20 9.23
CA VAL A 260 13.02 9.64 7.86
C VAL A 260 14.15 10.22 7.01
N GLU A 261 14.45 11.52 7.15
CA GLU A 261 15.56 12.16 6.45
C GLU A 261 16.93 11.60 6.85
N ASP A 262 17.20 11.34 8.13
CA ASP A 262 18.46 10.68 8.53
C ASP A 262 18.60 9.27 7.93
N LEU A 263 17.48 8.54 7.82
CA LEU A 263 17.48 7.15 7.37
C LEU A 263 17.69 7.02 5.86
N ILE A 264 16.99 7.86 5.07
CA ILE A 264 16.90 7.72 3.61
C ILE A 264 17.20 9.03 2.84
N GLY A 265 17.72 10.07 3.49
CA GLY A 265 18.04 11.37 2.86
C GLY A 265 16.85 12.32 2.73
N PRO A 266 17.05 13.58 2.33
CA PRO A 266 16.01 14.61 2.29
C PRO A 266 14.99 14.39 1.16
N PRO A 267 13.74 14.90 1.30
CA PRO A 267 12.80 14.92 0.19
C PRO A 267 13.34 15.80 -0.95
N ARG A 268 13.02 15.43 -2.18
CA ARG A 268 13.49 16.16 -3.37
C ARG A 268 12.43 17.17 -3.82
N ALA A 269 12.90 18.34 -4.27
CA ALA A 269 12.01 19.30 -4.91
C ALA A 269 11.42 18.69 -6.18
N GLU A 270 10.13 18.96 -6.42
CA GLU A 270 9.49 18.62 -7.69
C GLU A 270 10.22 19.38 -8.81
N ALA A 271 10.78 18.67 -9.80
CA ALA A 271 11.30 19.33 -10.99
C ALA A 271 10.13 20.09 -11.65
N SER A 272 10.23 21.41 -11.69
CA SER A 272 9.23 22.29 -12.32
C SER A 272 9.17 22.09 -13.82
#